data_AF-A0A924VNB4-F1
#
_entry.id   AF-A0A924VNB4-F1
#
_cell.length_a   1.000
_cell.length_b   1.000
_cell.length_c   1.000
_cell.angle_alpha   90.00
_cell.angle_beta   90.00
_cell.angle_gamma   90.00
#
_symmetry.space_group_name_H-M   'P 1'
#
loop_
_entity.id
_entity.type
_entity.pdbx_description
1 polymer ?
#
loop_
_entity_poly.entity_id
_entity_poly.type
_entity_poly.pdbx_seq_one_letter_code
_entity_poly.pdbx_strand_id
1 'polypeptide(L)'
;MNDKTLNIVDVTYQADGSSTEVDSYGMREMQKRAYGKRNSQHLLIKAPPASGKSRALMFLALDKLTNQGKKKVIIAVPERSIGASFSDTDLTSQGFYADWHIDDRNNLTNEDGLDDRSKVGAFKRFMDEDDRILLCTHQTLRYAFEDVPADKFNNTVLAIDEFHHASTSESSGLGRLLHDVMNGSNVQIIAMTGTYFRGDAVLILNAEDEADFDKVTYTYYEQLNGYNYLKTLGIGYHFYTGSYLDDGALSEVLDTHKKTIVHIPNVNGKESTLLGKLEEVQRIYDIIGTWVRKDEDSNLDIIATKDGRELKVANLVNDEKIHRDKLSRYLADKARHDIDAVDIIIALGMAKEGFDWPYCEHALTVGYRSSLTEIVQIIGRATRDSYNKTHAQFTNLIVQPNGTDEDITVSVNNMLKAITASLLMEQVLAPNFTFTPRPKDPRKAKPGEIFVKGL
;
A
#
# COMPACT_ATOMS: atom_id res chain seq x y z
N MET A 1 19.08 -18.46 -13.17
CA MET A 1 17.66 -18.13 -13.44
C MET A 1 17.25 -18.88 -14.69
N ASN A 2 16.16 -19.65 -14.61
CA ASN A 2 15.56 -20.40 -15.72
C ASN A 2 15.09 -19.44 -16.84
N ASP A 3 15.13 -19.84 -18.10
CA ASP A 3 14.68 -19.01 -19.24
C ASP A 3 13.18 -18.67 -19.18
N LYS A 4 12.40 -19.40 -18.37
CA LYS A 4 10.98 -19.11 -18.07
C LYS A 4 10.76 -18.00 -17.04
N THR A 5 11.76 -17.69 -16.21
CA THR A 5 11.70 -16.61 -15.22
C THR A 5 12.43 -15.40 -15.77
N LEU A 6 11.65 -14.44 -16.27
CA LEU A 6 12.17 -13.21 -16.85
C LEU A 6 12.11 -12.12 -15.80
N ASN A 7 13.28 -11.64 -15.38
CA ASN A 7 13.38 -10.41 -14.61
C ASN A 7 13.47 -9.25 -15.59
N ILE A 8 12.53 -8.31 -15.50
CA ILE A 8 12.31 -7.29 -16.54
C ILE A 8 12.69 -5.90 -16.03
N VAL A 9 12.59 -5.68 -14.73
CA VAL A 9 13.10 -4.46 -14.09
C VAL A 9 14.09 -4.85 -13.00
N ASP A 10 15.29 -4.31 -13.10
CA ASP A 10 16.30 -4.33 -12.05
C ASP A 10 16.63 -2.90 -11.64
N VAL A 11 16.13 -2.49 -10.47
CA VAL A 11 16.44 -1.17 -9.91
C VAL A 11 17.53 -1.32 -8.86
N THR A 12 18.52 -0.43 -8.91
CA THR A 12 19.53 -0.30 -7.85
C THR A 12 19.32 1.03 -7.13
N TYR A 13 19.32 0.97 -5.81
CA TYR A 13 19.13 2.09 -4.89
C TYR A 13 20.46 2.48 -4.23
N GLN A 14 20.58 3.75 -3.83
CA GLN A 14 21.78 4.24 -3.17
C GLN A 14 21.96 3.66 -1.76
N ALA A 15 20.85 3.39 -1.08
CA ALA A 15 20.79 2.91 0.29
C ALA A 15 21.57 3.82 1.27
N ASP A 16 21.28 5.13 1.20
CA ASP A 16 22.02 6.16 1.93
C ASP A 16 21.47 6.43 3.35
N GLY A 17 20.40 5.73 3.76
CA GLY A 17 19.76 5.86 5.08
C GLY A 17 18.91 7.11 5.30
N SER A 18 18.88 8.04 4.33
CA SER A 18 18.23 9.35 4.45
C SER A 18 16.72 9.31 4.72
N SER A 19 16.01 8.25 4.31
CA SER A 19 14.57 8.11 4.58
C SER A 19 14.26 7.76 6.04
N THR A 20 15.26 7.25 6.77
CA THR A 20 15.13 6.87 8.18
C THR A 20 15.62 7.96 9.12
N GLU A 21 16.44 8.89 8.63
CA GLU A 21 16.85 10.07 9.38
C GLU A 21 15.65 10.96 9.70
N VAL A 22 15.66 11.50 10.91
CA VAL A 22 14.64 12.43 11.39
C VAL A 22 15.26 13.77 11.72
N ASP A 23 14.52 14.85 11.47
CA ASP A 23 14.95 16.19 11.85
C ASP A 23 14.72 16.47 13.35
N SER A 24 14.92 17.72 13.78
CA SER A 24 14.75 18.16 15.17
C SER A 24 13.32 18.03 15.72
N TYR A 25 12.34 17.72 14.87
CA TYR A 25 10.96 17.47 15.25
C TYR A 25 10.56 15.99 15.11
N GLY A 26 11.53 15.11 14.84
CA GLY A 26 11.25 13.70 14.59
C GLY A 26 10.63 13.44 13.21
N MET A 27 10.70 14.40 12.28
CA MET A 27 10.12 14.26 10.94
C MET A 27 11.10 13.57 9.98
N ARG A 28 10.64 12.51 9.32
CA ARG A 28 11.34 11.92 8.16
C ARG A 28 11.26 12.85 6.96
N GLU A 29 12.08 12.59 5.95
CA GLU A 29 12.18 13.45 4.76
C GLU A 29 10.82 13.80 4.12
N MET A 30 9.94 12.80 3.90
CA MET A 30 8.59 13.01 3.36
C MET A 30 7.75 13.95 4.24
N GLN A 31 7.80 13.73 5.56
CA GLN A 31 7.05 14.53 6.55
C GLN A 31 7.57 15.96 6.59
N LYS A 32 8.89 16.14 6.56
CA LYS A 32 9.56 17.45 6.49
C LYS A 32 9.19 18.20 5.21
N ARG A 33 9.16 17.52 4.06
CA ARG A 33 8.76 18.08 2.77
C ARG A 33 7.30 18.54 2.79
N ALA A 34 6.41 17.72 3.33
CA ALA A 34 5.00 18.08 3.53
C ALA A 34 4.84 19.26 4.50
N TYR A 35 5.52 19.23 5.65
CA TYR A 35 5.49 20.30 6.65
C TYR A 35 6.12 21.62 6.15
N GLY A 36 7.07 21.56 5.22
CA GLY A 36 7.58 22.73 4.50
C GLY A 36 6.49 23.51 3.75
N LYS A 37 5.42 22.81 3.32
CA LYS A 37 4.22 23.37 2.68
C LYS A 37 3.06 23.59 3.65
N ARG A 38 3.30 23.61 4.96
CA ARG A 38 2.22 23.80 5.97
C ARG A 38 1.41 25.08 5.82
N ASN A 39 1.89 26.11 5.11
CA ASN A 39 1.14 27.35 4.91
C ASN A 39 0.17 27.30 3.72
N SER A 40 0.20 26.24 2.91
CA SER A 40 -0.69 26.07 1.77
C SER A 40 -2.16 26.04 2.20
N GLN A 41 -3.04 26.68 1.41
CA GLN A 41 -4.49 26.60 1.63
C GLN A 41 -5.02 25.21 1.27
N HIS A 42 -4.61 24.71 0.10
CA HIS A 42 -4.89 23.37 -0.36
C HIS A 42 -3.57 22.66 -0.67
N LEU A 43 -3.37 21.48 -0.09
CA LEU A 43 -2.13 20.71 -0.20
C LEU A 43 -2.45 19.29 -0.65
N LEU A 44 -1.82 18.86 -1.75
CA LEU A 44 -1.92 17.52 -2.28
C LEU A 44 -0.59 16.79 -2.04
N ILE A 45 -0.60 15.81 -1.13
CA ILE A 45 0.54 14.97 -0.79
C ILE A 45 0.43 13.65 -1.56
N LYS A 46 1.38 13.42 -2.45
CA LYS A 46 1.52 12.20 -3.23
C LYS A 46 2.67 11.42 -2.64
N ALA A 47 2.38 10.36 -1.91
CA ALA A 47 3.41 9.58 -1.26
C ALA A 47 3.02 8.10 -1.17
N PRO A 48 3.96 7.16 -1.36
CA PRO A 48 3.67 5.74 -1.35
C PRO A 48 3.07 5.26 -0.01
N PRO A 49 2.36 4.13 -0.01
CA PRO A 49 1.95 3.44 1.21
C PRO A 49 3.10 3.35 2.23
N ALA A 50 2.76 3.59 3.49
CA ALA A 50 3.69 3.51 4.61
C ALA A 50 4.96 4.37 4.56
N SER A 51 4.95 5.43 3.74
CA SER A 51 5.89 6.56 3.84
C SER A 51 5.70 7.43 5.09
N GLY A 52 4.65 7.17 5.88
CA GLY A 52 4.32 7.94 7.09
C GLY A 52 3.34 9.09 6.85
N LYS A 53 2.45 8.96 5.85
CA LYS A 53 1.42 9.97 5.49
C LYS A 53 0.56 10.40 6.68
N SER A 54 0.01 9.46 7.44
CA SER A 54 -0.83 9.76 8.62
C SER A 54 -0.08 10.64 9.62
N ARG A 55 1.20 10.35 9.88
CA ARG A 55 2.04 11.17 10.76
C ARG A 55 2.37 12.55 10.17
N ALA A 56 2.58 12.65 8.85
CA ALA A 56 2.71 13.95 8.17
C ALA A 56 1.45 14.81 8.35
N LEU A 57 0.27 14.18 8.23
CA LEU A 57 -1.02 14.83 8.47
C LEU A 57 -1.13 15.34 9.91
N MET A 58 -0.72 14.56 10.92
CA MET A 58 -0.73 14.98 12.33
C MET A 58 0.06 16.28 12.53
N PHE A 59 1.28 16.35 12.01
CA PHE A 59 2.12 17.55 12.10
C PHE A 59 1.46 18.76 11.43
N LEU A 60 0.90 18.58 10.23
CA LEU A 60 0.20 19.63 9.50
C LEU A 60 -1.05 20.10 10.27
N ALA A 61 -1.89 19.18 10.71
CA ALA A 61 -3.11 19.46 11.45
C ALA A 61 -2.84 20.22 12.75
N LEU A 62 -1.85 19.80 13.54
CA LEU A 62 -1.47 20.47 14.78
C LEU A 62 -0.93 21.89 14.54
N ASP A 63 -0.15 22.12 13.48
CA ASP A 63 0.31 23.45 13.08
C ASP A 63 -0.84 24.36 12.65
N LYS A 64 -1.77 23.82 11.86
CA LYS A 64 -2.96 24.55 11.43
C LYS A 64 -3.81 24.99 12.61
N LEU A 65 -4.01 24.09 13.57
CA LEU A 65 -4.79 24.29 14.77
C LEU A 65 -4.13 25.25 15.78
N THR A 66 -2.80 25.22 15.89
CA THR A 66 -2.07 25.93 16.95
C THR A 66 -1.51 27.26 16.47
N ASN A 67 -1.01 27.31 15.23
CA ASN A 67 -0.23 28.44 14.70
C ASN A 67 -0.95 29.21 13.59
N GLN A 68 -2.00 28.66 12.99
CA GLN A 68 -2.68 29.26 11.83
C GLN A 68 -4.15 29.65 12.09
N GLY A 69 -4.60 29.58 13.35
CA GLY A 69 -5.93 30.03 13.75
C GLY A 69 -7.08 29.15 13.26
N LYS A 70 -6.81 27.92 12.79
CA LYS A 70 -7.86 26.95 12.47
C LYS A 70 -8.45 26.38 13.75
N LYS A 71 -9.76 26.21 13.77
CA LYS A 71 -10.52 25.78 14.95
C LYS A 71 -10.73 24.27 14.98
N LYS A 72 -10.89 23.67 13.81
CA LYS A 72 -11.26 22.26 13.65
C LYS A 72 -10.41 21.58 12.58
N VAL A 73 -10.16 20.29 12.76
CA VAL A 73 -9.58 19.37 11.78
C VAL A 73 -10.53 18.19 11.66
N ILE A 74 -10.92 17.87 10.43
CA ILE A 74 -11.72 16.70 10.10
C ILE A 74 -10.86 15.81 9.22
N ILE A 75 -10.68 14.56 9.65
CA ILE A 75 -9.93 13.55 8.90
C ILE A 75 -10.92 12.52 8.38
N ALA A 76 -10.89 12.30 7.08
CA ALA A 76 -11.68 11.29 6.41
C ALA A 76 -10.75 10.21 5.86
N VAL A 77 -11.01 8.96 6.25
CA VAL A 77 -10.28 7.76 5.79
C VAL A 77 -11.22 6.84 5.00
N PRO A 78 -10.74 5.98 4.10
CA PRO A 78 -11.66 5.17 3.29
C PRO A 78 -12.42 4.13 4.12
N GLU A 79 -11.78 3.53 5.14
CA GLU A 79 -12.36 2.48 5.97
C GLU A 79 -11.95 2.60 7.45
N ARG A 80 -12.69 1.92 8.34
CA ARG A 80 -12.48 1.99 9.79
C ARG A 80 -11.11 1.44 10.23
N SER A 81 -10.64 0.38 9.57
CA SER A 81 -9.35 -0.27 9.84
C SER A 81 -8.16 0.70 9.78
N ILE A 82 -8.24 1.72 8.92
CA ILE A 82 -7.17 2.72 8.73
C ILE A 82 -7.16 3.75 9.86
N GLY A 83 -8.26 3.90 10.60
CA GLY A 83 -8.36 4.83 11.73
C GLY A 83 -7.32 4.58 12.82
N ALA A 84 -6.86 3.32 12.98
CA ALA A 84 -5.79 2.96 13.91
C ALA A 84 -4.46 3.71 13.64
N SER A 85 -4.23 4.16 12.39
CA SER A 85 -3.05 4.96 12.03
C SER A 85 -3.05 6.38 12.63
N PHE A 86 -4.17 6.81 13.21
CA PHE A 86 -4.37 8.10 13.88
C PHE A 86 -4.52 7.97 15.40
N SER A 87 -4.05 6.87 15.97
CA SER A 87 -3.95 6.68 17.43
C SER A 87 -3.07 7.73 18.09
N ASP A 88 -3.25 7.90 19.40
CA ASP A 88 -2.48 8.82 20.22
C ASP A 88 -0.98 8.67 19.98
N THR A 89 -0.32 9.79 19.72
CA THR A 89 1.09 9.81 19.34
C THR A 89 1.81 10.89 20.10
N ASP A 90 2.83 10.49 20.87
CA ASP A 90 3.80 11.38 21.52
C ASP A 90 4.74 11.97 20.45
N LEU A 91 4.58 13.26 20.19
CA LEU A 91 5.40 14.03 19.26
C LEU A 91 6.30 15.02 20.02
N THR A 92 5.92 15.41 21.24
CA THR A 92 6.68 16.35 22.06
C THR A 92 8.01 15.78 22.54
N SER A 93 8.07 14.49 22.87
CA SER A 93 9.32 13.81 23.20
C SER A 93 10.35 13.85 22.07
N GLN A 94 9.89 14.00 20.82
CA GLN A 94 10.72 14.10 19.61
C GLN A 94 11.01 15.56 19.21
N GLY A 95 10.64 16.53 20.05
CA GLY A 95 10.94 17.95 19.86
C GLY A 95 9.83 18.78 19.22
N PHE A 96 8.69 18.19 18.83
CA PHE A 96 7.54 18.95 18.35
C PHE A 96 6.81 19.66 19.51
N TYR A 97 5.95 20.64 19.23
CA TYR A 97 5.34 21.48 20.30
C TYR A 97 3.97 20.99 20.80
N ALA A 98 3.41 19.93 20.24
CA ALA A 98 2.12 19.38 20.64
C ALA A 98 2.03 17.88 20.33
N ASP A 99 1.38 17.12 21.21
CA ASP A 99 1.08 15.70 20.98
C ASP A 99 -0.20 15.54 20.15
N TRP A 100 -0.35 14.37 19.53
CA TRP A 100 -1.55 14.01 18.80
C TRP A 100 -2.51 13.22 19.70
N HIS A 101 -3.75 13.70 19.79
CA HIS A 101 -4.83 13.02 20.50
C HIS A 101 -6.18 13.31 19.83
N ILE A 102 -7.05 12.29 19.76
CA ILE A 102 -8.43 12.42 19.31
C ILE A 102 -9.32 11.87 20.40
N ASP A 103 -10.27 12.67 20.91
CA ASP A 103 -11.23 12.18 21.90
C ASP A 103 -12.02 10.99 21.34
N ASP A 104 -12.22 9.95 22.15
CA ASP A 104 -12.93 8.73 21.74
C ASP A 104 -14.31 9.03 21.11
N ARG A 105 -15.01 10.04 21.64
CA ARG A 105 -16.32 10.48 21.15
C ARG A 105 -16.29 11.12 19.76
N ASN A 106 -15.11 11.46 19.26
CA ASN A 106 -14.84 12.09 17.97
C ASN A 106 -14.05 11.16 17.02
N ASN A 107 -13.68 9.96 17.49
CA ASN A 107 -13.17 8.91 16.63
C ASN A 107 -14.32 8.00 16.16
N LEU A 108 -14.96 8.39 15.06
CA LEU A 108 -16.09 7.66 14.48
C LEU A 108 -15.67 6.38 13.73
N THR A 109 -14.38 6.02 13.78
CA THR A 109 -13.87 4.75 13.21
C THR A 109 -13.83 3.62 14.23
N ASN A 110 -13.98 3.94 15.53
CA ASN A 110 -14.03 2.95 16.60
C ASN A 110 -15.19 1.95 16.40
N GLU A 111 -15.00 0.72 16.91
CA GLU A 111 -16.07 -0.29 17.02
C GLU A 111 -16.99 0.04 18.20
N ASP A 112 -17.84 1.05 17.99
CA ASP A 112 -18.78 1.60 18.96
C ASP A 112 -20.21 1.04 18.82
N GLY A 113 -20.45 0.19 17.83
CA GLY A 113 -21.77 -0.35 17.50
C GLY A 113 -22.75 0.69 16.93
N LEU A 114 -22.30 1.91 16.61
CA LEU A 114 -23.14 2.96 16.06
C LEU A 114 -23.44 2.75 14.58
N ASP A 115 -24.68 3.03 14.20
CA ASP A 115 -25.12 3.06 12.79
C ASP A 115 -24.67 4.35 12.10
N ASP A 116 -24.80 4.39 10.77
CA ASP A 116 -24.35 5.53 9.96
C ASP A 116 -25.09 6.83 10.34
N ARG A 117 -26.38 6.74 10.70
CA ARG A 117 -27.17 7.90 11.13
C ARG A 117 -26.64 8.49 12.43
N SER A 118 -26.28 7.66 13.39
CA SER A 118 -25.69 8.10 14.66
C SER A 118 -24.32 8.73 14.45
N LYS A 119 -23.50 8.20 13.53
CA LYS A 119 -22.20 8.78 13.16
C LYS A 119 -22.36 10.15 12.49
N VAL A 120 -23.35 10.32 11.62
CA VAL A 120 -23.72 11.64 11.07
C VAL A 120 -24.17 12.60 12.16
N GLY A 121 -24.95 12.13 13.14
CA GLY A 121 -25.33 12.92 14.32
C GLY A 121 -24.13 13.39 15.14
N ALA A 122 -23.15 12.50 15.38
CA ALA A 122 -21.91 12.84 16.07
C ALA A 122 -21.06 13.84 15.27
N PHE A 123 -21.01 13.71 13.94
CA PHE A 123 -20.36 14.68 13.06
C PHE A 123 -21.00 16.07 13.20
N LYS A 124 -22.33 16.17 13.12
CA LYS A 124 -23.05 17.45 13.30
C LYS A 124 -22.78 18.07 14.66
N ARG A 125 -22.86 17.28 15.73
CA ARG A 125 -22.48 17.71 17.08
C ARG A 125 -21.07 18.29 17.10
N PHE A 126 -20.10 17.57 16.53
CA PHE A 126 -18.72 18.05 16.44
C PHE A 126 -18.62 19.40 15.72
N MET A 127 -19.39 19.63 14.65
CA MET A 127 -19.39 20.91 13.94
C MET A 127 -19.91 22.08 14.79
N ASP A 128 -20.81 21.81 15.75
CA ASP A 128 -21.43 22.82 16.60
C ASP A 128 -20.74 23.01 17.97
N GLU A 129 -19.95 22.04 18.44
CA GLU A 129 -19.17 22.10 19.70
C GLU A 129 -17.75 22.70 19.50
N ASP A 130 -16.97 22.82 20.58
CA ASP A 130 -15.60 23.37 20.55
C ASP A 130 -14.49 22.32 20.35
N ASP A 131 -14.87 21.06 20.13
CA ASP A 131 -13.94 19.97 19.84
C ASP A 131 -13.07 20.28 18.62
N ARG A 132 -11.79 19.89 18.66
CA ARG A 132 -10.80 20.33 17.65
C ARG A 132 -10.52 19.32 16.56
N ILE A 133 -10.63 18.02 16.82
CA ILE A 133 -10.24 16.97 15.86
C ILE A 133 -11.34 15.91 15.78
N LEU A 134 -11.75 15.56 14.56
CA LEU A 134 -12.70 14.49 14.25
C LEU A 134 -12.07 13.51 13.26
N LEU A 135 -12.25 12.21 13.48
CA LEU A 135 -11.87 11.15 12.55
C LEU A 135 -13.12 10.38 12.12
N CYS A 136 -13.32 10.24 10.81
CA CYS A 136 -14.48 9.57 10.24
C CYS A 136 -14.15 8.84 8.93
N THR A 137 -15.08 8.03 8.42
CA THR A 137 -14.91 7.43 7.09
C THR A 137 -15.36 8.38 5.98
N HIS A 138 -14.89 8.16 4.74
CA HIS A 138 -15.37 8.88 3.55
C HIS A 138 -16.90 8.83 3.42
N GLN A 139 -17.49 7.69 3.78
CA GLN A 139 -18.94 7.50 3.76
C GLN A 139 -19.64 8.41 4.78
N THR A 140 -19.16 8.46 6.03
CA THR A 140 -19.72 9.34 7.06
C THR A 140 -19.60 10.81 6.66
N LEU A 141 -18.46 11.24 6.14
CA LEU A 141 -18.26 12.60 5.64
C LEU A 141 -19.28 12.95 4.54
N ARG A 142 -19.45 12.04 3.55
CA ARG A 142 -20.40 12.24 2.46
C ARG A 142 -21.83 12.40 2.96
N TYR A 143 -22.28 11.54 3.87
CA TYR A 143 -23.63 11.64 4.42
C TYR A 143 -23.82 12.88 5.31
N ALA A 144 -22.81 13.28 6.08
CA ALA A 144 -22.90 14.49 6.88
C ALA A 144 -23.06 15.75 6.00
N PHE A 145 -22.45 15.76 4.81
CA PHE A 145 -22.52 16.90 3.89
C PHE A 145 -23.88 17.11 3.23
N GLU A 146 -24.76 16.10 3.23
CA GLU A 146 -26.15 16.29 2.77
C GLU A 146 -26.92 17.27 3.67
N ASP A 147 -26.48 17.41 4.93
CA ASP A 147 -27.15 18.20 5.96
C ASP A 147 -26.31 19.35 6.53
N VAL A 148 -24.99 19.35 6.32
CA VAL A 148 -24.07 20.37 6.83
C VAL A 148 -23.68 21.31 5.68
N PRO A 149 -24.07 22.60 5.74
CA PRO A 149 -23.77 23.53 4.65
C PRO A 149 -22.28 23.90 4.61
N ALA A 150 -21.79 24.29 3.43
CA ALA A 150 -20.37 24.55 3.18
C ALA A 150 -19.76 25.60 4.12
N ASP A 151 -20.50 26.64 4.50
CA ASP A 151 -20.02 27.73 5.36
C ASP A 151 -19.66 27.26 6.79
N LYS A 152 -20.20 26.13 7.25
CA LYS A 152 -19.81 25.50 8.52
C LYS A 152 -18.35 25.00 8.51
N PHE A 153 -17.74 24.84 7.34
CA PHE A 153 -16.33 24.47 7.20
C PHE A 153 -15.38 25.68 7.30
N ASN A 154 -15.89 26.88 7.56
CA ASN A 154 -15.03 28.02 7.83
C ASN A 154 -14.10 27.77 9.03
N ASN A 155 -12.83 28.13 8.87
CA ASN A 155 -11.73 27.92 9.80
C ASN A 155 -11.49 26.45 10.15
N THR A 156 -11.88 25.54 9.25
CA THR A 156 -11.66 24.10 9.38
C THR A 156 -10.58 23.62 8.42
N VAL A 157 -9.85 22.59 8.82
CA VAL A 157 -9.01 21.78 7.93
C VAL A 157 -9.77 20.51 7.59
N LEU A 158 -9.98 20.25 6.30
CA LEU A 158 -10.53 19.00 5.80
C LEU A 158 -9.39 18.16 5.22
N ALA A 159 -9.05 17.08 5.90
CA ALA A 159 -8.03 16.14 5.48
C ALA A 159 -8.67 14.87 4.91
N ILE A 160 -8.24 14.45 3.72
CA ILE A 160 -8.76 13.25 3.04
C ILE A 160 -7.59 12.32 2.73
N ASP A 161 -7.55 11.17 3.39
CA ASP A 161 -6.57 10.12 3.11
C ASP A 161 -7.06 9.20 1.99
N GLU A 162 -6.12 8.56 1.31
CA GLU A 162 -6.35 7.79 0.08
C GLU A 162 -7.38 8.44 -0.85
N PHE A 163 -7.11 9.71 -1.15
CA PHE A 163 -7.94 10.60 -1.97
C PHE A 163 -8.39 9.94 -3.28
N HIS A 164 -7.60 9.02 -3.83
CA HIS A 164 -7.96 8.28 -5.02
C HIS A 164 -9.21 7.41 -4.87
N HIS A 165 -9.54 6.88 -3.68
CA HIS A 165 -10.79 6.11 -3.44
C HIS A 165 -12.07 6.94 -3.55
N ALA A 166 -11.96 8.26 -3.48
CA ALA A 166 -13.09 9.19 -3.54
C ALA A 166 -13.93 9.09 -4.83
N SER A 167 -13.35 8.61 -5.94
CA SER A 167 -14.01 8.56 -7.25
C SER A 167 -14.58 7.19 -7.63
N THR A 168 -14.32 6.13 -6.86
CA THR A 168 -14.69 4.74 -7.22
C THR A 168 -16.13 4.34 -6.92
N SER A 169 -16.91 5.12 -6.17
CA SER A 169 -18.35 4.86 -6.03
C SER A 169 -19.09 5.58 -7.17
N GLU A 170 -20.02 4.89 -7.85
CA GLU A 170 -20.75 5.29 -9.08
C GLU A 170 -21.51 6.65 -9.06
N SER A 171 -21.30 7.53 -8.07
CA SER A 171 -21.68 8.94 -8.11
C SER A 171 -20.67 9.76 -7.28
N SER A 172 -20.06 10.78 -7.89
CA SER A 172 -18.90 11.55 -7.41
C SER A 172 -19.18 12.50 -6.22
N GLY A 173 -19.87 12.01 -5.18
CA GLY A 173 -20.27 12.83 -4.02
C GLY A 173 -19.12 13.57 -3.34
N LEU A 174 -17.93 12.97 -3.24
CA LEU A 174 -16.79 13.61 -2.57
C LEU A 174 -16.11 14.70 -3.42
N GLY A 175 -16.02 14.52 -4.75
CA GLY A 175 -15.48 15.55 -5.65
C GLY A 175 -16.38 16.78 -5.67
N ARG A 176 -17.70 16.58 -5.75
CA ARG A 176 -18.68 17.67 -5.62
C ARG A 176 -18.63 18.34 -4.25
N LEU A 177 -18.57 17.55 -3.17
CA LEU A 177 -18.42 18.08 -1.81
C LEU A 177 -17.21 19.01 -1.72
N LEU A 178 -16.06 18.59 -2.24
CA LEU A 178 -14.84 19.39 -2.21
C LEU A 178 -15.00 20.70 -2.96
N HIS A 179 -15.53 20.63 -4.18
CA HIS A 179 -15.83 21.83 -4.97
C HIS A 179 -16.77 22.79 -4.22
N ASP A 180 -17.83 22.27 -3.59
CA ASP A 180 -18.81 23.06 -2.85
C ASP A 180 -18.18 23.72 -1.60
N VAL A 181 -17.30 23.03 -0.84
CA VAL A 181 -16.62 23.63 0.32
C VAL A 181 -15.50 24.58 -0.07
N MET A 182 -14.78 24.32 -1.17
CA MET A 182 -13.73 25.21 -1.68
C MET A 182 -14.32 26.55 -2.09
N ASN A 183 -15.50 26.54 -2.73
CA ASN A 183 -16.17 27.75 -3.18
C ASN A 183 -17.07 28.40 -2.13
N GLY A 184 -17.57 27.62 -1.16
CA GLY A 184 -18.53 28.08 -0.14
C GLY A 184 -17.91 28.44 1.22
N SER A 185 -16.59 28.28 1.42
CA SER A 185 -15.93 28.51 2.70
C SER A 185 -14.44 28.86 2.57
N ASN A 186 -13.79 29.17 3.69
CA ASN A 186 -12.32 29.35 3.77
C ASN A 186 -11.60 28.09 4.30
N VAL A 187 -12.20 26.91 4.06
CA VAL A 187 -11.65 25.61 4.43
C VAL A 187 -10.25 25.44 3.87
N GLN A 188 -9.37 24.81 4.65
CA GLN A 188 -8.08 24.35 4.14
C GLN A 188 -8.14 22.86 3.89
N ILE A 189 -7.58 22.40 2.78
CA ILE A 189 -7.70 21.00 2.36
C ILE A 189 -6.33 20.35 2.35
N ILE A 190 -6.24 19.16 2.93
CA ILE A 190 -5.05 18.32 2.82
C ILE A 190 -5.50 16.99 2.22
N ALA A 191 -5.20 16.79 0.94
CA ALA A 191 -5.48 15.53 0.25
C ALA A 191 -4.22 14.68 0.21
N MET A 192 -4.31 13.40 0.53
CA MET A 192 -3.20 12.46 0.49
C MET A 192 -3.53 11.27 -0.40
N THR A 193 -2.59 10.81 -1.22
CA THR A 193 -2.80 9.61 -2.05
C THR A 193 -1.55 8.74 -2.16
N GLY A 194 -1.76 7.42 -2.05
CA GLY A 194 -0.77 6.38 -2.32
C GLY A 194 -0.46 6.12 -3.80
N THR A 195 -1.36 6.50 -4.72
CA THR A 195 -1.22 6.19 -6.16
C THR A 195 -1.69 7.35 -7.04
N TYR A 196 -0.92 7.66 -8.09
CA TYR A 196 -1.25 8.70 -9.09
C TYR A 196 -2.07 8.14 -10.25
N PHE A 197 -1.69 6.94 -10.71
CA PHE A 197 -2.33 6.27 -11.83
C PHE A 197 -3.31 5.21 -11.33
N ARG A 198 -4.59 5.51 -11.47
CA ARG A 198 -5.54 4.45 -11.75
C ARG A 198 -5.47 4.14 -13.24
N GLY A 199 -5.42 2.86 -13.60
CA GLY A 199 -5.49 2.44 -15.00
C GLY A 199 -6.79 2.86 -15.72
N ASP A 200 -7.72 3.51 -15.02
CA ASP A 200 -9.02 3.97 -15.51
C ASP A 200 -9.10 5.49 -15.84
N ALA A 201 -8.04 6.28 -15.59
CA ALA A 201 -7.93 7.70 -15.94
C ALA A 201 -9.03 8.65 -15.40
N VAL A 202 -9.80 8.26 -14.37
CA VAL A 202 -10.86 9.13 -13.81
C VAL A 202 -10.28 10.16 -12.84
N LEU A 203 -10.38 11.44 -13.19
CA LEU A 203 -9.97 12.57 -12.36
C LEU A 203 -10.93 12.76 -11.17
N ILE A 204 -10.38 12.97 -9.96
CA ILE A 204 -11.15 13.19 -8.72
C ILE A 204 -11.55 14.66 -8.57
N LEU A 205 -10.64 15.56 -8.93
CA LEU A 205 -10.83 17.00 -9.03
C LEU A 205 -10.83 17.38 -10.50
N ASN A 206 -11.57 18.43 -10.86
CA ASN A 206 -11.39 19.04 -12.17
C ASN A 206 -10.02 19.75 -12.22
N ALA A 207 -9.54 20.07 -13.43
CA ALA A 207 -8.23 20.67 -13.61
C ALA A 207 -8.10 22.06 -12.95
N GLU A 208 -9.21 22.78 -12.79
CA GLU A 208 -9.27 24.11 -12.17
C GLU A 208 -9.04 23.98 -10.65
N ASP A 209 -9.82 23.13 -9.97
CA ASP A 209 -9.71 22.85 -8.54
C ASP A 209 -8.33 22.24 -8.22
N GLU A 210 -7.78 21.34 -9.05
CA GLU A 210 -6.44 20.77 -8.82
C GLU A 210 -5.30 21.80 -8.99
N ALA A 211 -5.53 22.89 -9.74
CA ALA A 211 -4.56 23.96 -9.90
C ALA A 211 -4.39 24.79 -8.61
N ASP A 212 -5.41 24.81 -7.75
CA ASP A 212 -5.38 25.51 -6.46
C ASP A 212 -4.60 24.74 -5.38
N PHE A 213 -4.18 23.50 -5.66
CA PHE A 213 -3.39 22.69 -4.73
C PHE A 213 -1.88 22.90 -4.94
N ASP A 214 -1.20 23.29 -3.87
CA ASP A 214 0.23 23.04 -3.74
C ASP A 214 0.48 21.54 -3.73
N LYS A 215 1.52 21.08 -4.43
CA LYS A 215 1.80 19.64 -4.59
C LYS A 215 3.11 19.28 -3.90
N VAL A 216 3.05 18.24 -3.08
CA VAL A 216 4.23 17.56 -2.52
C VAL A 216 4.23 16.15 -3.06
N THR A 217 5.27 15.81 -3.81
CA THR A 217 5.49 14.44 -4.29
C THR A 217 6.67 13.85 -3.54
N TYR A 218 6.48 12.65 -3.00
CA TYR A 218 7.51 11.78 -2.45
C TYR A 218 7.37 10.43 -3.13
N THR A 219 8.38 10.02 -3.86
CA THR A 219 8.29 8.87 -4.76
C THR A 219 8.59 7.55 -4.05
N TYR A 220 8.10 6.43 -4.59
CA TYR A 220 8.56 5.10 -4.16
C TYR A 220 10.08 4.99 -4.32
N TYR A 221 10.63 5.47 -5.45
CA TYR A 221 12.07 5.49 -5.69
C TYR A 221 12.87 6.27 -4.63
N GLU A 222 12.43 7.47 -4.25
CA GLU A 222 13.05 8.25 -3.15
C GLU A 222 12.99 7.50 -1.83
N GLN A 223 11.84 6.92 -1.49
CA GLN A 223 11.70 6.13 -0.27
C GLN A 223 12.69 4.96 -0.23
N LEU A 224 12.80 4.20 -1.34
CA LEU A 224 13.69 3.05 -1.42
C LEU A 224 15.16 3.46 -1.48
N ASN A 225 15.50 4.60 -2.09
CA ASN A 225 16.86 5.14 -2.07
C ASN A 225 17.34 5.48 -0.67
N GLY A 226 16.44 6.00 0.17
CA GLY A 226 16.76 6.38 1.53
C GLY A 226 16.79 5.23 2.53
N TYR A 227 16.65 3.97 2.11
CA TYR A 227 16.74 2.81 2.99
C TYR A 227 18.18 2.48 3.38
N ASN A 228 18.36 1.73 4.47
CA ASN A 228 19.68 1.35 4.97
C ASN A 228 20.16 0.01 4.38
N TYR A 229 19.24 -0.95 4.17
CA TYR A 229 19.61 -2.32 3.84
C TYR A 229 19.19 -2.73 2.43
N LEU A 230 17.98 -2.37 2.01
CA LEU A 230 17.46 -2.74 0.70
C LEU A 230 18.20 -1.96 -0.41
N LYS A 231 18.90 -2.69 -1.28
CA LYS A 231 19.73 -2.10 -2.35
C LYS A 231 19.15 -2.32 -3.74
N THR A 232 18.34 -3.35 -3.93
CA THR A 232 17.83 -3.70 -5.26
C THR A 232 16.40 -4.22 -5.22
N LEU A 233 15.65 -3.94 -6.28
CA LEU A 233 14.31 -4.48 -6.52
C LEU A 233 14.27 -5.15 -7.89
N GLY A 234 13.94 -6.43 -7.91
CA GLY A 234 13.64 -7.20 -9.11
C GLY A 234 12.12 -7.28 -9.33
N ILE A 235 11.66 -6.99 -10.54
CA ILE A 235 10.27 -7.19 -10.97
C ILE A 235 10.28 -8.10 -12.18
N GLY A 236 9.69 -9.28 -12.04
CA GLY A 236 9.73 -10.31 -13.07
C GLY A 236 8.43 -11.10 -13.20
N TYR A 237 8.42 -11.97 -14.20
CA TYR A 237 7.33 -12.89 -14.47
C TYR A 237 7.86 -14.31 -14.65
N HIS A 238 6.99 -15.26 -14.39
CA HIS A 238 7.26 -16.66 -14.67
C HIS A 238 6.09 -17.26 -15.46
N PHE A 239 6.37 -17.71 -16.67
CA PHE A 239 5.37 -18.36 -17.50
C PHE A 239 5.28 -19.85 -17.17
N TYR A 240 4.05 -20.33 -16.99
CA TYR A 240 3.78 -21.74 -16.74
C TYR A 240 2.64 -22.27 -17.63
N THR A 241 2.61 -23.58 -17.85
CA THR A 241 1.54 -24.26 -18.59
C THR A 241 0.75 -25.16 -17.64
N GLY A 242 -0.55 -25.32 -17.86
CA GLY A 242 -1.39 -26.13 -16.98
C GLY A 242 -1.78 -25.37 -15.70
N SER A 243 -1.71 -26.05 -14.56
CA SER A 243 -1.97 -25.46 -13.26
C SER A 243 -0.72 -24.80 -12.68
N TYR A 244 -0.90 -23.73 -11.90
CA TYR A 244 0.22 -23.09 -11.19
C TYR A 244 0.83 -24.00 -10.09
N LEU A 245 0.12 -25.07 -9.73
CA LEU A 245 0.53 -26.10 -8.79
C LEU A 245 1.24 -27.29 -9.46
N ASP A 246 1.30 -27.31 -10.79
CA ASP A 246 2.03 -28.35 -11.52
C ASP A 246 3.55 -28.08 -11.45
N ASP A 247 4.33 -29.15 -11.67
CA ASP A 247 5.78 -29.03 -11.78
C ASP A 247 6.16 -28.11 -12.94
N GLY A 248 7.07 -27.17 -12.68
CA GLY A 248 7.46 -26.16 -13.67
C GLY A 248 6.72 -24.83 -13.56
N ALA A 249 5.93 -24.64 -12.49
CA ALA A 249 5.22 -23.41 -12.17
C ALA A 249 5.67 -22.84 -10.82
N LEU A 250 4.83 -22.88 -9.78
CA LEU A 250 5.19 -22.38 -8.44
C LEU A 250 6.43 -23.07 -7.87
N SER A 251 6.59 -24.38 -8.10
CA SER A 251 7.73 -25.16 -7.62
C SER A 251 9.09 -24.73 -8.20
N GLU A 252 9.13 -24.02 -9.33
CA GLU A 252 10.36 -23.47 -9.89
C GLU A 252 10.75 -22.09 -9.34
N VAL A 253 9.78 -21.36 -8.77
CA VAL A 253 9.95 -19.96 -8.35
C VAL A 253 9.98 -19.82 -6.83
N LEU A 254 9.23 -20.67 -6.11
CA LEU A 254 9.18 -20.64 -4.65
C LEU A 254 10.49 -21.17 -4.05
N ASP A 255 11.31 -20.24 -3.57
CA ASP A 255 12.55 -20.53 -2.85
C ASP A 255 12.27 -20.64 -1.34
N THR A 256 12.35 -21.85 -0.81
CA THR A 256 12.09 -22.14 0.61
C THR A 256 13.17 -21.60 1.56
N HIS A 257 14.26 -21.03 1.04
CA HIS A 257 15.27 -20.32 1.85
C HIS A 257 14.96 -18.83 2.01
N LYS A 258 13.95 -18.30 1.30
CA LYS A 258 13.57 -16.89 1.36
C LYS A 258 12.27 -16.68 2.10
N LYS A 259 12.20 -15.56 2.83
CA LYS A 259 10.95 -15.09 3.42
C LYS A 259 9.97 -14.69 2.30
N THR A 260 8.90 -15.44 2.11
CA THR A 260 8.06 -15.34 0.89
C THR A 260 6.58 -15.13 1.21
N ILE A 261 5.92 -14.22 0.49
CA ILE A 261 4.44 -14.16 0.45
C ILE A 261 3.96 -14.73 -0.87
N VAL A 262 3.05 -15.70 -0.83
CA VAL A 262 2.40 -16.31 -2.00
C VAL A 262 0.94 -15.85 -2.05
N HIS A 263 0.60 -15.07 -3.06
CA HIS A 263 -0.78 -14.66 -3.34
C HIS A 263 -1.40 -15.63 -4.34
N ILE A 264 -2.28 -16.50 -3.84
CA ILE A 264 -3.02 -17.46 -4.67
C ILE A 264 -4.15 -16.75 -5.43
N PRO A 265 -4.63 -17.29 -6.57
CA PRO A 265 -5.70 -16.66 -7.33
C PRO A 265 -7.01 -16.68 -6.55
N ASN A 266 -7.95 -15.78 -6.90
CA ASN A 266 -9.30 -15.84 -6.34
C ASN A 266 -9.91 -17.22 -6.65
N VAL A 267 -10.66 -17.82 -5.72
CA VAL A 267 -11.31 -19.13 -5.90
C VAL A 267 -12.17 -19.23 -7.16
N ASN A 268 -12.77 -18.10 -7.56
CA ASN A 268 -13.61 -17.97 -8.76
C ASN A 268 -12.82 -17.48 -9.99
N GLY A 269 -11.51 -17.24 -9.85
CA GLY A 269 -10.63 -16.79 -10.92
C GLY A 269 -10.34 -17.91 -11.92
N LYS A 270 -9.96 -17.54 -13.15
CA LYS A 270 -9.67 -18.50 -14.22
C LYS A 270 -8.44 -19.36 -13.91
N GLU A 271 -7.54 -18.83 -13.10
CA GLU A 271 -6.28 -19.43 -12.71
C GLU A 271 -6.38 -20.28 -11.43
N SER A 272 -7.55 -20.27 -10.77
CA SER A 272 -7.90 -21.21 -9.71
C SER A 272 -7.99 -22.62 -10.27
N THR A 273 -7.55 -23.60 -9.51
CA THR A 273 -7.73 -25.01 -9.85
C THR A 273 -9.17 -25.48 -9.72
N LEU A 274 -10.03 -24.67 -9.11
CA LEU A 274 -11.44 -24.98 -8.78
C LEU A 274 -11.61 -26.16 -7.80
N LEU A 275 -10.51 -26.69 -7.24
CA LEU A 275 -10.52 -27.74 -6.22
C LEU A 275 -10.92 -27.21 -4.83
N GLY A 276 -10.88 -25.89 -4.67
CA GLY A 276 -11.16 -25.20 -3.42
C GLY A 276 -9.88 -24.65 -2.78
N LYS A 277 -9.99 -23.49 -2.16
CA LYS A 277 -8.84 -22.73 -1.61
C LYS A 277 -7.99 -23.51 -0.59
N LEU A 278 -8.60 -24.36 0.23
CA LEU A 278 -7.87 -25.13 1.24
C LEU A 278 -7.08 -26.29 0.61
N GLU A 279 -7.64 -26.90 -0.44
CA GLU A 279 -6.96 -27.94 -1.22
C GLU A 279 -5.77 -27.36 -1.98
N GLU A 280 -5.90 -26.15 -2.53
CA GLU A 280 -4.78 -25.44 -3.15
C GLU A 280 -3.66 -25.16 -2.15
N VAL A 281 -3.99 -24.72 -0.94
CA VAL A 281 -3.00 -24.54 0.14
C VAL A 281 -2.29 -25.85 0.47
N GLN A 282 -3.03 -26.96 0.57
CA GLN A 282 -2.43 -28.27 0.83
C GLN A 282 -1.43 -28.67 -0.27
N ARG A 283 -1.76 -28.43 -1.54
CA ARG A 283 -0.83 -28.67 -2.64
C ARG A 283 0.39 -27.76 -2.62
N ILE A 284 0.25 -26.51 -2.15
CA ILE A 284 1.41 -25.64 -1.91
C ILE A 284 2.27 -26.21 -0.79
N TYR A 285 1.68 -26.81 0.26
CA TYR A 285 2.45 -27.51 1.29
C TYR A 285 3.25 -28.66 0.69
N ASP A 286 2.65 -29.45 -0.20
CA ASP A 286 3.34 -30.56 -0.88
C ASP A 286 4.51 -30.10 -1.76
N ILE A 287 4.42 -28.89 -2.36
CA ILE A 287 5.52 -28.24 -3.07
C ILE A 287 6.66 -27.87 -2.10
N ILE A 288 6.32 -27.36 -0.91
CA ILE A 288 7.30 -26.96 0.11
C ILE A 288 7.97 -28.18 0.76
N GLY A 289 7.18 -29.20 1.11
CA GLY A 289 7.64 -30.36 1.87
C GLY A 289 6.50 -31.20 2.44
N THR A 290 6.69 -31.73 3.64
CA THR A 290 5.70 -32.56 4.34
C THR A 290 5.16 -31.82 5.56
N TRP A 291 3.83 -31.66 5.63
CA TRP A 291 3.19 -31.09 6.82
C TRP A 291 3.46 -31.97 8.05
N VAL A 292 3.87 -31.35 9.15
CA VAL A 292 4.25 -32.05 10.39
C VAL A 292 3.22 -31.83 11.48
N ARG A 293 2.92 -30.56 11.77
CA ARG A 293 2.03 -30.15 12.86
C ARG A 293 1.52 -28.74 12.63
N LYS A 294 0.48 -28.38 13.36
CA LYS A 294 0.06 -26.99 13.53
C LYS A 294 0.48 -26.52 14.91
N ASP A 295 1.07 -25.33 15.00
CA ASP A 295 1.42 -24.69 16.25
C ASP A 295 0.15 -24.18 16.95
N GLU A 296 -0.12 -24.70 18.15
CA GLU A 296 -1.36 -24.41 18.87
C GLU A 296 -1.45 -22.96 19.32
N ASP A 297 -0.33 -22.26 19.54
CA ASP A 297 -0.29 -20.91 20.09
C ASP A 297 -0.39 -19.81 19.01
N SER A 298 0.02 -20.10 17.78
CA SER A 298 0.07 -19.14 16.68
C SER A 298 -0.83 -19.49 15.49
N ASN A 299 -1.32 -20.74 15.41
CA ASN A 299 -1.95 -21.33 14.23
C ASN A 299 -1.05 -21.42 12.98
N LEU A 300 0.27 -21.36 13.14
CA LEU A 300 1.20 -21.60 12.05
C LEU A 300 1.26 -23.08 11.69
N ASP A 301 1.29 -23.38 10.40
CA ASP A 301 1.53 -24.73 9.89
C ASP A 301 3.03 -24.97 9.77
N ILE A 302 3.51 -26.07 10.36
CA ILE A 302 4.92 -26.45 10.34
C ILE A 302 5.14 -27.49 9.26
N ILE A 303 6.00 -27.17 8.30
CA ILE A 303 6.28 -28.01 7.13
C ILE A 303 7.76 -28.39 7.13
N ALA A 304 8.05 -29.69 7.13
CA ALA A 304 9.40 -30.21 6.99
C ALA A 304 9.81 -30.22 5.52
N THR A 305 10.82 -29.46 5.15
CA THR A 305 11.38 -29.43 3.80
C THR A 305 12.25 -30.66 3.54
N LYS A 306 12.52 -30.94 2.26
CA LYS A 306 13.36 -32.08 1.84
C LYS A 306 14.80 -32.02 2.39
N ASP A 307 15.29 -30.83 2.72
CA ASP A 307 16.62 -30.60 3.32
C ASP A 307 16.60 -30.61 4.86
N GLY A 308 15.47 -30.95 5.48
CA GLY A 308 15.36 -31.20 6.93
C GLY A 308 15.07 -29.97 7.78
N ARG A 309 14.82 -28.79 7.19
CA ARG A 309 14.37 -27.60 7.92
C ARG A 309 12.88 -27.71 8.23
N GLU A 310 12.45 -27.08 9.32
CA GLU A 310 11.03 -26.86 9.59
C GLU A 310 10.69 -25.41 9.24
N LEU A 311 9.81 -25.20 8.26
CA LEU A 311 9.31 -23.88 7.91
C LEU A 311 7.99 -23.60 8.63
N LYS A 312 7.84 -22.36 9.10
CA LYS A 312 6.64 -21.81 9.69
C LYS A 312 5.81 -21.11 8.62
N VAL A 313 4.67 -21.69 8.27
CA VAL A 313 3.79 -21.21 7.20
C VAL A 313 2.51 -20.63 7.77
N ALA A 314 2.25 -19.34 7.48
CA ALA A 314 1.03 -18.65 7.85
C ALA A 314 -0.03 -18.82 6.76
N ASN A 315 -1.09 -19.57 7.06
CA ASN A 315 -2.24 -19.75 6.18
C ASN A 315 -3.30 -18.67 6.43
N LEU A 316 -3.28 -17.60 5.63
CA LEU A 316 -4.30 -16.54 5.65
C LEU A 316 -5.48 -16.82 4.70
N VAL A 317 -5.51 -18.00 4.07
CA VAL A 317 -6.56 -18.44 3.15
C VAL A 317 -7.74 -19.05 3.92
N ASN A 318 -7.45 -19.71 5.05
CA ASN A 318 -8.47 -20.18 5.98
C ASN A 318 -9.22 -18.96 6.57
N ASP A 319 -10.52 -18.88 6.29
CA ASP A 319 -11.40 -17.77 6.66
C ASP A 319 -12.16 -17.98 7.97
N GLU A 320 -11.94 -19.11 8.65
CA GLU A 320 -12.46 -19.33 10.00
C GLU A 320 -12.02 -18.19 10.92
N LYS A 321 -12.99 -17.52 11.55
CA LYS A 321 -12.76 -16.31 12.34
C LYS A 321 -11.72 -16.54 13.45
N ILE A 322 -11.85 -17.64 14.19
CA ILE A 322 -10.93 -17.99 15.28
C ILE A 322 -9.51 -18.18 14.75
N HIS A 323 -9.36 -18.83 13.59
CA HIS A 323 -8.06 -19.04 12.96
C HIS A 323 -7.44 -17.70 12.55
N ARG A 324 -8.19 -16.86 11.82
CA ARG A 324 -7.73 -15.56 11.31
C ARG A 324 -7.40 -14.56 12.40
N ASP A 325 -8.23 -14.44 13.42
CA ASP A 325 -8.04 -13.46 14.49
C ASP A 325 -6.74 -13.76 15.27
N LYS A 326 -6.45 -15.06 15.47
CA LYS A 326 -5.25 -15.52 16.17
C LYS A 326 -3.99 -15.32 15.32
N LEU A 327 -4.03 -15.72 14.05
CA LEU A 327 -2.89 -15.57 13.14
C LEU A 327 -2.59 -14.09 12.86
N SER A 328 -3.61 -13.26 12.66
CA SER A 328 -3.44 -11.81 12.45
C SER A 328 -2.78 -11.14 13.66
N ARG A 329 -3.20 -11.49 14.89
CA ARG A 329 -2.56 -11.00 16.12
C ARG A 329 -1.10 -11.44 16.20
N TYR A 330 -0.82 -12.71 15.93
CA TYR A 330 0.56 -13.21 15.92
C TYR A 330 1.44 -12.47 14.89
N LEU A 331 0.92 -12.23 13.68
CA LEU A 331 1.64 -11.48 12.65
C LEU A 331 1.92 -10.03 13.06
N ALA A 332 0.95 -9.37 13.70
CA ALA A 332 1.10 -7.99 14.15
C ALA A 332 2.06 -7.85 15.35
N ASP A 333 2.00 -8.77 16.31
CA ASP A 333 2.71 -8.65 17.59
C ASP A 333 4.09 -9.32 17.59
N LYS A 334 4.22 -10.47 16.90
CA LYS A 334 5.45 -11.27 16.90
C LYS A 334 6.20 -11.15 15.59
N ALA A 335 5.55 -11.49 14.46
CA ALA A 335 6.23 -11.56 13.17
C ALA A 335 6.77 -10.23 12.66
N ARG A 336 6.26 -9.11 13.19
CA ARG A 336 6.78 -7.77 12.94
C ARG A 336 8.19 -7.54 13.51
N HIS A 337 8.51 -8.18 14.63
CA HIS A 337 9.71 -7.90 15.43
C HIS A 337 10.71 -9.06 15.46
N ASP A 338 10.30 -10.24 15.00
CA ASP A 338 11.11 -11.45 15.00
C ASP A 338 11.13 -12.08 13.60
N ILE A 339 12.33 -12.17 13.02
CA ILE A 339 12.57 -12.76 11.71
C ILE A 339 12.25 -14.26 11.69
N ASP A 340 12.44 -14.96 12.80
CA ASP A 340 12.26 -16.40 12.90
C ASP A 340 10.80 -16.78 13.18
N ALA A 341 9.91 -15.78 13.33
CA ALA A 341 8.51 -16.03 13.66
C ALA A 341 7.72 -16.68 12.50
N VAL A 342 8.04 -16.34 11.25
CA VAL A 342 7.35 -16.82 10.03
C VAL A 342 8.33 -16.92 8.87
N ASP A 343 8.17 -17.94 8.03
CA ASP A 343 8.97 -18.16 6.81
C ASP A 343 8.18 -17.88 5.53
N ILE A 344 6.95 -18.37 5.45
CA ILE A 344 6.10 -18.23 4.26
C ILE A 344 4.70 -17.80 4.69
N ILE A 345 4.10 -16.87 3.95
CA ILE A 345 2.70 -16.49 4.12
C ILE A 345 1.95 -16.84 2.85
N ILE A 346 0.87 -17.62 2.97
CA ILE A 346 -0.04 -17.92 1.85
C ILE A 346 -1.31 -17.10 2.05
N ALA A 347 -1.63 -16.29 1.06
CA ALA A 347 -2.72 -15.32 1.11
C ALA A 347 -3.67 -15.49 -0.08
N LEU A 348 -4.97 -15.40 0.19
CA LEU A 348 -6.02 -15.39 -0.83
C LEU A 348 -6.50 -13.96 -1.07
N GLY A 349 -6.51 -13.55 -2.34
CA GLY A 349 -6.99 -12.23 -2.75
C GLY A 349 -6.17 -11.10 -2.13
N MET A 350 -6.89 -10.12 -1.60
CA MET A 350 -6.32 -8.94 -0.97
C MET A 350 -5.84 -9.29 0.44
N ALA A 351 -4.61 -9.78 0.62
CA ALA A 351 -3.91 -9.60 1.90
C ALA A 351 -3.54 -8.12 2.08
N LYS A 352 -4.56 -7.24 2.04
CA LYS A 352 -4.33 -5.84 1.75
C LYS A 352 -4.01 -5.02 2.97
N GLU A 353 -4.59 -5.24 4.13
CA GLU A 353 -4.40 -4.30 5.24
C GLU A 353 -4.51 -5.04 6.57
N GLY A 354 -3.39 -5.22 7.28
CA GLY A 354 -3.49 -5.82 8.62
C GLY A 354 -2.18 -6.12 9.33
N PHE A 355 -1.07 -6.40 8.62
CA PHE A 355 0.19 -6.70 9.28
C PHE A 355 1.41 -6.11 8.56
N ASP A 356 2.45 -5.85 9.35
CA ASP A 356 3.72 -5.27 8.93
C ASP A 356 4.80 -6.35 9.05
N TRP A 357 5.18 -6.97 7.93
CA TRP A 357 6.21 -8.03 7.90
C TRP A 357 7.43 -7.57 7.10
N PRO A 358 8.38 -6.85 7.74
CA PRO A 358 9.49 -6.21 7.04
C PRO A 358 10.49 -7.22 6.46
N TYR A 359 10.49 -8.46 6.94
CA TYR A 359 11.47 -9.48 6.55
C TYR A 359 11.22 -10.11 5.18
N CYS A 360 10.06 -9.87 4.55
CA CYS A 360 9.68 -10.44 3.25
C CYS A 360 10.68 -10.12 2.13
N GLU A 361 11.26 -11.13 1.50
CA GLU A 361 12.23 -11.03 0.41
C GLU A 361 11.59 -11.25 -0.96
N HIS A 362 10.54 -12.07 -1.03
CA HIS A 362 9.90 -12.43 -2.30
C HIS A 362 8.38 -12.34 -2.20
N ALA A 363 7.77 -11.53 -3.07
CA ALA A 363 6.33 -11.53 -3.29
C ALA A 363 5.99 -12.28 -4.58
N LEU A 364 5.30 -13.41 -4.43
CA LEU A 364 4.75 -14.21 -5.53
C LEU A 364 3.28 -13.91 -5.69
N THR A 365 2.85 -13.72 -6.93
CA THR A 365 1.42 -13.56 -7.28
C THR A 365 1.07 -14.51 -8.40
N VAL A 366 -0.08 -15.16 -8.30
CA VAL A 366 -0.59 -16.08 -9.33
C VAL A 366 -1.76 -15.44 -10.08
N GLY A 367 -1.66 -15.44 -11.40
CA GLY A 367 -2.71 -15.04 -12.33
C GLY A 367 -2.66 -13.58 -12.77
N TYR A 368 -3.62 -13.19 -13.61
CA TYR A 368 -3.73 -11.80 -14.04
C TYR A 368 -4.32 -10.93 -12.92
N ARG A 369 -3.68 -9.78 -12.66
CA ARG A 369 -4.20 -8.76 -11.76
C ARG A 369 -4.64 -7.55 -12.59
N SER A 370 -5.92 -7.21 -12.49
CA SER A 370 -6.53 -6.11 -13.25
C SER A 370 -6.22 -4.73 -12.66
N SER A 371 -5.76 -4.65 -11.41
CA SER A 371 -5.51 -3.39 -10.70
C SER A 371 -4.02 -3.12 -10.49
N LEU A 372 -3.52 -2.04 -11.10
CA LEU A 372 -2.16 -1.53 -10.87
C LEU A 372 -1.90 -1.20 -9.40
N THR A 373 -2.88 -0.59 -8.74
CA THR A 373 -2.84 -0.27 -7.31
C THR A 373 -2.60 -1.52 -6.46
N GLU A 374 -3.23 -2.65 -6.79
CA GLU A 374 -3.01 -3.91 -6.08
C GLU A 374 -1.57 -4.42 -6.23
N ILE A 375 -1.00 -4.35 -7.43
CA ILE A 375 0.39 -4.79 -7.65
C ILE A 375 1.38 -3.92 -6.89
N VAL A 376 1.19 -2.60 -6.90
CA VAL A 376 2.02 -1.66 -6.15
C VAL A 376 1.93 -1.93 -4.65
N GLN A 377 0.74 -2.26 -4.13
CA GLN A 377 0.57 -2.66 -2.73
C GLN A 377 1.33 -3.96 -2.40
N ILE A 378 1.28 -4.97 -3.28
CA ILE A 378 2.02 -6.24 -3.09
C ILE A 378 3.53 -6.01 -3.12
N ILE A 379 4.03 -5.23 -4.09
CA ILE A 379 5.45 -4.85 -4.15
C ILE A 379 5.86 -4.13 -2.87
N GLY A 380 5.02 -3.21 -2.37
CA GLY A 380 5.21 -2.51 -1.10
C GLY A 380 5.36 -3.42 0.13
N ARG A 381 4.90 -4.67 0.07
CA ARG A 381 5.10 -5.67 1.15
C ARG A 381 6.51 -6.25 1.14
N ALA A 382 7.05 -6.56 -0.04
CA ALA A 382 8.41 -7.08 -0.17
C ALA A 382 9.48 -5.98 -0.04
N THR A 383 9.14 -4.72 -0.30
CA THR A 383 10.14 -3.63 -0.33
C THR A 383 10.37 -2.93 1.00
N ARG A 384 9.77 -3.34 2.12
CA ARG A 384 10.09 -2.74 3.43
C ARG A 384 11.57 -2.91 3.78
N ASP A 385 12.22 -1.91 4.34
CA ASP A 385 13.63 -2.04 4.72
C ASP A 385 13.82 -2.99 5.91
N SER A 386 14.82 -3.85 5.85
CA SER A 386 15.13 -4.80 6.92
C SER A 386 16.56 -5.33 6.77
N TYR A 387 17.24 -5.54 7.90
CA TYR A 387 18.64 -5.97 7.95
C TYR A 387 18.91 -7.31 7.27
N ASN A 388 17.89 -8.15 7.10
CA ASN A 388 18.04 -9.48 6.51
C ASN A 388 18.10 -9.50 4.99
N LYS A 389 17.77 -8.40 4.31
CA LYS A 389 17.63 -8.41 2.85
C LYS A 389 18.26 -7.19 2.18
N THR A 390 19.05 -7.45 1.15
CA THR A 390 19.60 -6.43 0.24
C THR A 390 18.90 -6.41 -1.11
N HIS A 391 18.04 -7.39 -1.36
CA HIS A 391 17.27 -7.53 -2.59
C HIS A 391 15.83 -7.92 -2.24
N ALA A 392 14.86 -7.31 -2.91
CA ALA A 392 13.47 -7.72 -2.89
C ALA A 392 13.08 -8.16 -4.31
N GLN A 393 12.34 -9.27 -4.42
CA GLN A 393 11.84 -9.77 -5.69
C GLN A 393 10.31 -9.76 -5.70
N PHE A 394 9.73 -9.25 -6.77
CA PHE A 394 8.35 -9.53 -7.12
C PHE A 394 8.33 -10.43 -8.36
N THR A 395 7.55 -11.52 -8.31
CA THR A 395 7.34 -12.39 -9.47
C THR A 395 5.86 -12.68 -9.66
N ASN A 396 5.35 -12.36 -10.85
CA ASN A 396 3.98 -12.73 -11.22
C ASN A 396 3.98 -13.98 -12.11
N LEU A 397 3.30 -15.03 -11.65
CA LEU A 397 3.13 -16.28 -12.37
C LEU A 397 1.95 -16.14 -13.33
N ILE A 398 2.22 -16.30 -14.62
CA ILE A 398 1.23 -16.12 -15.69
C ILE A 398 1.09 -17.42 -16.48
N VAL A 399 -0.14 -17.86 -16.69
CA VAL A 399 -0.42 -18.99 -17.61
C VAL A 399 0.04 -18.59 -19.00
N GLN A 400 0.89 -19.42 -19.61
CA GLN A 400 1.31 -19.28 -20.99
C GLN A 400 0.07 -19.44 -21.89
N PRO A 401 -0.40 -18.38 -22.57
CA PRO A 401 -1.59 -18.45 -23.40
C PRO A 401 -1.30 -19.17 -24.71
N ASN A 402 -2.31 -19.85 -25.27
CA ASN A 402 -2.23 -20.52 -26.58
C ASN A 402 -2.28 -19.55 -27.79
N GLY A 403 -2.05 -18.24 -27.58
CA GLY A 403 -2.11 -17.20 -28.61
C GLY A 403 -0.73 -16.85 -29.22
N THR A 404 -0.68 -15.90 -30.15
CA THR A 404 0.58 -15.36 -30.68
C THR A 404 1.32 -14.56 -29.59
N ASP A 405 2.64 -14.79 -29.45
CA ASP A 405 3.51 -14.20 -28.41
C ASP A 405 3.43 -12.66 -28.33
N GLU A 406 3.01 -11.97 -29.40
CA GLU A 406 2.96 -10.51 -29.51
C GLU A 406 1.94 -9.84 -28.57
N ASP A 407 0.69 -10.32 -28.48
CA ASP A 407 -0.36 -9.65 -27.69
C ASP A 407 -0.10 -9.73 -26.17
N ILE A 408 0.52 -10.83 -25.76
CA ILE A 408 0.91 -11.11 -24.38
C ILE A 408 2.07 -10.21 -24.00
N THR A 409 3.07 -10.13 -24.88
CA THR A 409 4.23 -9.26 -24.73
C THR A 409 3.78 -7.81 -24.62
N VAL A 410 2.83 -7.35 -25.44
CA VAL A 410 2.28 -5.99 -25.37
C VAL A 410 1.56 -5.74 -24.04
N SER A 411 0.73 -6.66 -23.57
CA SER A 411 -0.03 -6.52 -22.33
C SER A 411 0.89 -6.50 -21.09
N VAL A 412 1.86 -7.43 -21.02
CA VAL A 412 2.88 -7.48 -19.97
C VAL A 412 3.74 -6.21 -20.01
N ASN A 413 4.15 -5.75 -21.20
CA ASN A 413 4.93 -4.51 -21.36
C ASN A 413 4.15 -3.26 -20.93
N ASN A 414 2.85 -3.17 -21.20
CA ASN A 414 2.04 -2.03 -20.77
C ASN A 414 1.85 -2.03 -19.25
N MET A 415 1.64 -3.19 -18.64
CA MET A 415 1.59 -3.35 -17.19
C MET A 415 2.92 -2.96 -16.54
N LEU A 416 4.05 -3.37 -17.12
CA LEU A 416 5.39 -2.99 -16.67
C LEU A 416 5.67 -1.51 -16.79
N LYS A 417 5.31 -0.88 -17.92
CA LYS A 417 5.42 0.57 -18.10
C LYS A 417 4.64 1.29 -17.00
N ALA A 418 3.44 0.80 -16.69
CA ALA A 418 2.60 1.37 -15.64
C ALA A 418 3.19 1.17 -14.23
N ILE A 419 3.74 -0.01 -13.92
CA ILE A 419 4.42 -0.28 -12.63
C ILE A 419 5.67 0.59 -12.50
N THR A 420 6.49 0.65 -13.55
CA THR A 420 7.72 1.44 -13.59
C THR A 420 7.42 2.93 -13.44
N ALA A 421 6.41 3.45 -14.16
CA ALA A 421 5.95 4.83 -14.00
C ALA A 421 5.39 5.09 -12.58
N SER A 422 4.66 4.13 -12.00
CA SER A 422 4.11 4.24 -10.64
C SER A 422 5.18 4.22 -9.56
N LEU A 423 6.28 3.51 -9.76
CA LEU A 423 7.39 3.43 -8.81
C LEU A 423 8.39 4.58 -8.95
N LEU A 424 8.63 5.08 -10.17
CA LEU A 424 9.61 6.13 -10.45
C LEU A 424 9.06 7.57 -10.33
N MET A 425 7.74 7.76 -10.28
CA MET A 425 7.02 9.02 -9.95
C MET A 425 7.74 10.34 -10.30
N GLU A 426 8.11 10.51 -11.56
CA GLU A 426 8.06 11.83 -12.19
C GLU A 426 6.73 11.91 -12.95
N GLN A 427 6.18 13.11 -13.20
CA GLN A 427 5.04 13.27 -14.09
C GLN A 427 5.43 12.78 -15.47
N VAL A 428 5.28 11.49 -15.71
CA VAL A 428 5.41 10.93 -17.04
C VAL A 428 4.02 10.59 -17.52
N LEU A 429 3.34 11.64 -18.00
CA LEU A 429 2.64 11.53 -19.26
C LEU A 429 3.59 10.80 -20.22
N ALA A 430 3.41 9.48 -20.32
CA ALA A 430 4.18 8.56 -21.13
C ALA A 430 5.72 8.77 -21.05
N PRO A 431 6.43 8.07 -20.15
CA PRO A 431 7.88 7.98 -20.29
C PRO A 431 8.17 7.30 -21.62
N ASN A 432 8.92 7.96 -22.49
CA ASN A 432 9.57 7.31 -23.63
C ASN A 432 10.69 6.39 -23.10
N PHE A 433 10.31 5.33 -22.39
CA PHE A 433 11.24 4.26 -22.07
C PHE A 433 11.62 3.56 -23.36
N THR A 434 12.89 3.68 -23.72
CA THR A 434 13.44 2.94 -24.86
C THR A 434 13.92 1.60 -24.34
N PHE A 435 13.15 0.55 -24.59
CA PHE A 435 13.54 -0.82 -24.30
C PHE A 435 14.64 -1.19 -25.29
N THR A 436 15.83 -1.49 -24.77
CA THR A 436 16.97 -1.90 -25.59
C THR A 436 17.33 -3.34 -25.28
N PRO A 437 17.65 -4.16 -26.30
CA PRO A 437 18.21 -5.49 -26.08
C PRO A 437 19.44 -5.36 -25.19
N ARG A 438 19.60 -6.28 -24.23
CA ARG A 438 20.76 -6.27 -23.34
C ARG A 438 22.05 -6.26 -24.19
N PRO A 439 22.93 -5.25 -24.03
CA PRO A 439 24.14 -5.16 -24.84
C PRO A 439 25.06 -6.33 -24.55
N LYS A 440 25.77 -6.81 -25.60
CA LYS A 440 26.76 -7.89 -25.48
C LYS A 440 27.88 -7.55 -24.48
N ASP A 441 28.20 -6.27 -24.36
CA ASP A 441 29.14 -5.75 -23.36
C ASP A 441 28.37 -5.15 -22.16
N PRO A 442 28.68 -5.57 -20.92
CA PRO A 442 28.02 -5.05 -19.72
C PRO A 442 28.24 -3.54 -19.58
N ARG A 443 27.14 -2.78 -19.55
CA ARG A 443 27.16 -1.35 -19.18
C ARG A 443 25.98 -1.02 -18.27
N LYS A 444 26.09 0.09 -17.55
CA LYS A 444 24.97 0.66 -16.79
C LYS A 444 23.93 1.25 -17.75
N ALA A 445 22.65 1.06 -17.44
CA ALA A 445 21.56 1.70 -18.15
C ALA A 445 21.61 3.22 -17.94
N LYS A 446 21.30 3.99 -18.98
CA LYS A 446 21.10 5.44 -18.84
C LYS A 446 19.75 5.71 -18.15
N PRO A 447 19.57 6.87 -17.49
CA PRO A 447 18.25 7.27 -17.02
C PRO A 447 17.22 7.21 -18.16
N GLY A 448 16.12 6.47 -17.97
CA GLY A 448 15.09 6.24 -19.00
C GLY A 448 15.32 5.05 -19.95
N GLU A 449 16.37 4.25 -19.74
CA GLU A 449 16.69 3.06 -20.55
C GLU A 449 16.50 1.78 -19.73
N ILE A 450 15.84 0.77 -20.31
CA ILE A 450 15.60 -0.53 -19.65
C ILE A 450 16.13 -1.64 -20.56
N PHE A 451 17.03 -2.48 -20.04
CA PHE A 451 17.52 -3.64 -20.77
C PHE A 451 16.55 -4.80 -20.66
N VAL A 452 16.17 -5.38 -21.80
CA VAL A 452 15.27 -6.53 -21.87
C VAL A 452 16.05 -7.76 -22.32
N LYS A 453 15.83 -8.90 -21.66
CA LYS A 453 16.34 -10.21 -22.08
C LYS A 453 15.30 -10.85 -23.01
N GLY A 454 15.66 -11.19 -24.25
CA GLY A 454 14.79 -11.89 -25.19
C GLY A 454 14.04 -11.02 -26.22
N LEU A 455 14.48 -9.77 -26.45
CA LEU A 455 14.12 -8.99 -27.64
C LEU A 455 15.19 -9.13 -28.73
#